data_AF-A0A182SD77-F1
#
_entry.id   AF-A0A182SD77-F1
#
_cell.length_a   1.000
_cell.length_b   1.000
_cell.length_c   1.000
_cell.angle_alpha   90.00
_cell.angle_beta   90.00
_cell.angle_gamma   90.00
#
_symmetry.space_group_name_H-M   'P 1'
#
loop_
_entity.id
_entity.type
_entity.pdbx_description
1 polymer ?
#
loop_
_entity_poly.entity_id
_entity_poly.type
_entity_poly.pdbx_seq_one_letter_code
_entity_poly.pdbx_strand_id
1 'polypeptide(L)'
;MKQMSLLWPALLVIGAVLIGCCSSKSTLDQMAKTSAMMRTVCMGKHKANEDLIDGLGRGDFVDMKELKCYANCVLEMMQAMKKGKIAADSAIKQIDLLIPAEIAGPTMKAFDGCRDSGK
;
A
#
# COMPACT_ATOMS: atom_id res chain seq x y z
N MET A 1 11.20 -45.33 6.20
CA MET A 1 9.98 -44.61 5.77
C MET A 1 9.19 -43.93 6.90
N LYS A 2 9.24 -44.40 8.16
CA LYS A 2 8.51 -43.79 9.30
C LYS A 2 9.10 -42.47 9.85
N GLN A 3 10.41 -42.24 9.69
CA GLN A 3 11.09 -41.01 10.15
C GLN A 3 10.68 -39.74 9.38
N MET A 4 10.32 -39.86 8.09
CA MET A 4 9.94 -38.73 7.23
C MET A 4 8.55 -38.17 7.57
N SER A 5 7.62 -39.03 8.02
CA SER A 5 6.24 -38.66 8.36
C SER A 5 6.10 -37.91 9.69
N LEU A 6 7.10 -38.01 10.59
CA LEU A 6 7.08 -37.29 11.88
C LEU A 6 7.77 -35.92 11.80
N LEU A 7 8.72 -35.75 10.86
CA LEU A 7 9.43 -34.49 10.64
C LEU A 7 8.56 -33.46 9.90
N TRP A 8 7.64 -33.90 9.04
CA TRP A 8 6.72 -33.02 8.30
C TRP A 8 5.79 -32.17 9.19
N PRO A 9 5.07 -32.74 10.18
CA PRO A 9 4.27 -31.93 11.10
C PRO A 9 5.15 -31.07 12.01
N ALA A 10 6.34 -31.54 12.42
CA ALA A 10 7.26 -30.73 13.22
C ALA A 10 7.78 -29.51 12.44
N LEU A 11 8.11 -29.66 11.16
CA LEU A 11 8.54 -28.57 10.28
C LEU A 11 7.40 -27.57 10.02
N LEU A 12 6.16 -28.06 9.86
CA LEU A 12 4.97 -27.22 9.73
C LEU A 12 4.66 -26.43 11.02
N VAL A 13 4.82 -27.05 12.18
CA VAL A 13 4.63 -26.40 13.48
C VAL A 13 5.73 -25.37 13.73
N ILE A 14 6.99 -25.69 13.45
CA ILE A 14 8.11 -24.73 13.53
C ILE A 14 7.90 -23.57 12.55
N GLY A 15 7.44 -23.84 11.33
CA GLY A 15 7.07 -22.82 10.36
C GLY A 15 5.94 -21.90 10.85
N ALA A 16 4.89 -22.47 11.45
CA ALA A 16 3.78 -21.70 12.00
C ALA A 16 4.20 -20.83 13.20
N VAL A 17 5.09 -21.32 14.06
CA VAL A 17 5.61 -20.56 15.21
C VAL A 17 6.51 -19.40 14.77
N LEU A 18 7.33 -19.59 13.73
CA LEU A 18 8.19 -18.52 13.18
C LEU A 18 7.37 -17.39 12.53
N ILE A 19 6.19 -17.70 11.97
CA ILE A 19 5.30 -16.71 11.36
C ILE A 19 4.59 -15.84 12.42
N GLY A 20 4.40 -16.34 13.65
CA GLY A 20 3.66 -15.63 14.71
C GLY A 20 4.41 -14.50 15.42
N CYS A 21 5.74 -14.39 15.28
CA CYS A 21 6.54 -13.46 16.09
C CYS A 21 6.73 -12.07 15.45
N CYS A 22 6.56 -11.94 14.14
CA CYS A 22 6.80 -10.68 13.43
C CYS A 22 5.54 -9.80 13.35
N SER A 23 4.92 -9.49 14.49
CA SER A 23 3.90 -8.43 14.57
C SER A 23 4.57 -7.05 14.73
N SER A 24 5.49 -6.72 13.83
CA SER A 24 6.06 -5.39 13.74
C SER A 24 5.22 -4.60 12.75
N LYS A 25 4.48 -3.58 13.24
CA LYS A 25 3.94 -2.54 12.36
C LYS A 25 5.08 -2.02 11.48
N SER A 26 4.80 -1.80 10.20
CA SER A 26 5.80 -1.49 9.18
C SER A 26 6.68 -0.31 9.61
N THR A 27 7.99 -0.44 9.42
CA THR A 27 8.94 0.62 9.77
C THR A 27 8.88 1.75 8.75
N LEU A 28 9.28 2.97 9.15
CA LEU A 28 9.38 4.12 8.26
C LEU A 28 10.22 3.81 7.01
N ASP A 29 11.33 3.08 7.17
CA ASP A 29 12.16 2.59 6.07
C ASP A 29 11.41 1.67 5.08
N GLN A 30 10.57 0.77 5.59
CA GLN A 30 9.79 -0.12 4.73
C GLN A 30 8.73 0.67 3.94
N MET A 31 8.08 1.63 4.59
CA MET A 31 7.13 2.52 3.91
C MET A 31 7.83 3.32 2.80
N ALA A 32 8.98 3.93 3.09
CA ALA A 32 9.75 4.72 2.11
C ALA A 32 10.21 3.89 0.91
N LYS A 33 10.67 2.66 1.14
CA LYS A 33 11.02 1.73 0.05
C LYS A 33 9.81 1.33 -0.79
N THR A 34 8.68 1.09 -0.14
CA THR A 34 7.44 0.71 -0.81
C THR A 34 6.89 1.86 -1.66
N SER A 35 6.91 3.10 -1.15
CA SER A 35 6.47 4.28 -1.90
C SER A 35 7.40 4.58 -3.09
N ALA A 36 8.72 4.43 -2.92
CA ALA A 36 9.68 4.58 -4.02
C ALA A 36 9.44 3.55 -5.15
N MET A 37 9.15 2.30 -4.77
CA MET A 37 8.78 1.25 -5.72
C MET A 37 7.48 1.61 -6.47
N MET A 38 6.41 1.97 -5.77
CA MET A 38 5.14 2.38 -6.38
C MET A 38 5.33 3.56 -7.34
N ARG A 39 6.09 4.57 -6.92
CA ARG A 39 6.45 5.72 -7.75
C ARG A 39 7.13 5.28 -9.05
N THR A 40 8.16 4.45 -8.95
CA THR A 40 8.93 3.96 -10.11
C THR A 40 8.04 3.21 -11.10
N VAL A 41 7.20 2.29 -10.61
CA VAL A 41 6.29 1.51 -11.44
C VAL A 41 5.27 2.39 -12.15
N CYS A 42 4.65 3.33 -11.43
CA CYS A 42 3.60 4.19 -11.98
C CYS A 42 4.16 5.28 -12.90
N MET A 43 5.35 5.81 -12.64
CA MET A 43 6.07 6.69 -13.56
C MET A 43 6.35 5.97 -14.89
N GLY A 44 6.82 4.73 -14.84
CA GLY A 44 7.07 3.93 -16.05
C GLY A 44 5.82 3.68 -16.89
N LYS A 45 4.65 3.53 -16.25
CA LYS A 45 3.36 3.28 -16.94
C LYS A 45 2.77 4.52 -17.61
N HIS A 46 2.79 5.66 -16.93
CA HIS A 46 2.04 6.86 -17.36
C HIS A 46 2.91 8.03 -17.81
N LYS A 47 4.24 7.91 -17.68
CA LYS A 47 5.23 8.93 -18.12
C LYS A 47 4.90 10.34 -17.61
N ALA A 48 4.29 10.44 -16.43
CA ALA A 48 3.99 11.73 -15.81
C ALA A 48 5.30 12.46 -15.46
N ASN A 49 5.31 13.78 -15.64
CA ASN A 49 6.46 14.62 -15.31
C ASN A 49 6.76 14.53 -13.80
N GLU A 50 8.02 14.33 -13.46
CA GLU A 50 8.48 14.20 -12.08
C GLU A 50 8.15 15.44 -11.24
N ASP A 51 8.30 16.64 -11.80
CA ASP A 51 7.97 17.89 -11.11
C ASP A 51 6.50 17.97 -10.70
N LEU A 52 5.61 17.44 -11.55
CA LEU A 52 4.17 17.39 -11.26
C LEU A 52 3.85 16.35 -10.18
N ILE A 53 4.56 15.21 -10.18
CA ILE A 53 4.41 14.18 -9.16
C ILE A 53 4.88 14.72 -7.79
N ASP A 54 5.99 15.44 -7.76
CA ASP A 54 6.51 16.05 -6.52
C ASP A 54 5.58 17.14 -5.97
N GLY A 55 4.82 17.79 -6.84
CA GLY A 55 3.73 18.70 -6.47
C GLY A 55 2.62 18.05 -5.66
N LEU A 56 2.31 16.76 -5.89
CA LEU A 56 1.21 16.07 -5.21
C LEU A 56 1.38 16.05 -3.68
N GLY A 57 2.62 15.88 -3.20
CA GLY A 57 2.91 15.88 -1.76
C GLY A 57 2.71 17.24 -1.07
N ARG A 58 2.69 18.33 -1.85
CA ARG A 58 2.41 19.70 -1.38
C ARG A 58 0.95 20.10 -1.56
N GLY A 59 0.14 19.27 -2.21
CA GLY A 59 -1.24 19.58 -2.58
C GLY A 59 -1.40 20.27 -3.93
N ASP A 60 -0.36 20.29 -4.78
CA ASP A 60 -0.41 20.88 -6.12
C ASP A 60 -1.06 19.88 -7.11
N PHE A 61 -2.39 19.91 -7.22
CA PHE A 61 -3.15 19.02 -8.12
C PHE A 61 -3.38 19.67 -9.50
N VAL A 62 -2.36 19.66 -10.36
CA VAL A 62 -2.48 20.18 -11.74
C VAL A 62 -3.39 19.28 -12.59
N ASP A 63 -4.28 19.89 -13.38
CA ASP A 63 -5.23 19.16 -14.24
C ASP A 63 -4.55 18.59 -15.50
N MET A 64 -3.74 17.54 -15.32
CA MET A 64 -3.06 16.83 -16.39
C MET A 64 -3.47 15.36 -16.41
N LYS A 65 -3.75 14.83 -17.59
CA LYS A 65 -4.22 13.45 -17.78
C LYS A 65 -3.22 12.44 -17.22
N GLU A 66 -1.94 12.64 -17.51
CA GLU A 66 -0.84 11.76 -17.11
C GLU A 66 -0.70 11.74 -15.58
N LEU A 67 -0.87 12.89 -14.92
CA LEU A 67 -0.82 13.01 -13.46
C LEU A 67 -2.00 12.30 -12.79
N LYS A 68 -3.21 12.44 -13.34
CA LYS A 68 -4.39 11.71 -12.87
C LYS A 68 -4.22 10.20 -13.03
N CYS A 69 -3.71 9.76 -14.17
CA CYS A 69 -3.43 8.34 -14.41
C CYS A 69 -2.34 7.80 -13.48
N TYR A 70 -1.29 8.58 -13.21
CA TYR A 70 -0.28 8.25 -12.20
C TYR A 70 -0.92 8.07 -10.80
N ALA A 71 -1.74 9.02 -10.36
CA ALA A 71 -2.44 8.93 -9.08
C ALA A 71 -3.35 7.69 -9.01
N ASN A 72 -4.11 7.40 -10.08
CA ASN A 72 -4.91 6.17 -10.16
C ASN A 72 -4.05 4.91 -10.04
N CYS A 73 -2.90 4.85 -10.71
CA CYS A 73 -1.98 3.72 -10.62
C CYS A 73 -1.49 3.48 -9.19
N VAL A 74 -1.08 4.53 -8.48
CA VAL A 74 -0.62 4.41 -7.09
C VAL A 74 -1.75 3.93 -6.17
N LEU A 75 -2.95 4.50 -6.32
CA LEU A 75 -4.12 4.12 -5.53
C LEU A 75 -4.58 2.67 -5.82
N GLU A 76 -4.45 2.19 -7.06
CA GLU A 76 -4.69 0.79 -7.40
C GLU A 76 -3.63 -0.13 -6.77
N MET A 77 -2.35 0.27 -6.77
CA MET A 77 -1.29 -0.51 -6.11
C MET A 77 -1.53 -0.64 -4.59
N MET A 78 -2.01 0.41 -3.95
CA MET A 78 -2.40 0.41 -2.52
C MET A 78 -3.74 -0.27 -2.24
N GLN A 79 -4.40 -0.85 -3.25
CA GLN A 79 -5.76 -1.41 -3.14
C GLN A 79 -6.80 -0.40 -2.61
N ALA A 80 -6.51 0.89 -2.77
CA ALA A 80 -7.36 2.00 -2.36
C ALA A 80 -8.36 2.39 -3.44
N MET A 81 -8.08 2.04 -4.70
CA MET A 81 -9.01 2.14 -5.81
C MET A 81 -9.11 0.84 -6.60
N LYS A 82 -10.29 0.58 -7.15
CA LYS A 82 -10.54 -0.51 -8.10
C LYS A 82 -11.54 -0.05 -9.15
N LYS A 83 -11.14 -0.08 -10.43
CA LYS A 83 -11.97 0.36 -11.56
C LYS A 83 -12.51 1.79 -11.38
N GLY A 84 -11.67 2.71 -10.90
CA GLY A 84 -12.02 4.11 -10.66
C GLY A 84 -12.95 4.35 -9.47
N LYS A 85 -13.25 3.33 -8.66
CA LYS A 85 -14.03 3.48 -7.42
C LYS A 85 -13.13 3.34 -6.21
N ILE A 86 -13.39 4.17 -5.20
CA ILE A 86 -12.69 4.12 -3.92
C ILE A 86 -13.09 2.83 -3.18
N ALA A 87 -12.10 2.07 -2.75
CA ALA A 87 -12.26 0.85 -1.96
C ALA A 87 -11.80 1.13 -0.52
N ALA A 88 -12.51 2.01 0.18
CA ALA A 88 -12.08 2.56 1.46
C ALA A 88 -11.78 1.49 2.52
N ASP A 89 -12.63 0.48 2.67
CA ASP A 89 -12.42 -0.59 3.64
C ASP A 89 -11.13 -1.39 3.36
N SER A 90 -10.78 -1.56 2.06
CA SER A 90 -9.53 -2.18 1.63
C SER A 90 -8.34 -1.25 1.87
N ALA A 91 -8.50 0.04 1.59
CA ALA A 91 -7.48 1.07 1.83
C ALA A 91 -7.12 1.13 3.32
N ILE A 92 -8.12 1.17 4.20
CA ILE A 92 -7.95 1.24 5.65
C ILE A 92 -7.18 0.03 6.16
N LYS A 93 -7.48 -1.17 5.67
CA LYS A 93 -6.72 -2.40 6.00
C LYS A 93 -5.28 -2.33 5.50
N GLN A 94 -5.05 -1.82 4.30
CA GLN A 94 -3.69 -1.63 3.77
C GLN A 94 -2.89 -0.60 4.58
N ILE A 95 -3.54 0.47 5.04
CA ILE A 95 -2.93 1.51 5.86
C ILE A 95 -2.47 0.93 7.20
N ASP A 96 -3.31 0.16 7.88
CA ASP A 96 -2.94 -0.47 9.15
C ASP A 96 -1.72 -1.42 9.02
N LEU A 97 -1.51 -1.98 7.82
CA LEU A 97 -0.41 -2.89 7.52
C LEU A 97 0.87 -2.19 7.04
N LEU A 98 0.75 -1.14 6.22
CA LEU A 98 1.86 -0.54 5.47
C LEU A 98 2.32 0.82 6.00
N ILE A 99 1.48 1.49 6.78
CA ILE A 99 1.72 2.84 7.25
C ILE A 99 2.07 2.81 8.74
N PRO A 100 3.15 3.47 9.17
CA PRO A 100 3.53 3.59 10.58
C PRO A 100 2.42 4.21 11.43
N ALA A 101 2.33 3.77 12.69
CA ALA A 101 1.23 4.11 13.59
C ALA A 101 1.07 5.63 13.82
N GLU A 102 2.17 6.38 13.70
CA GLU A 102 2.23 7.82 13.90
C GLU A 102 1.39 8.59 12.87
N ILE A 103 1.26 8.05 11.66
CA ILE A 103 0.56 8.69 10.53
C ILE A 103 -0.60 7.85 9.97
N ALA A 104 -0.77 6.60 10.42
CA ALA A 104 -1.87 5.74 10.00
C ALA A 104 -3.24 6.32 10.37
N GLY A 105 -3.41 6.83 11.59
CA GLY A 105 -4.69 7.36 12.10
C GLY A 105 -5.30 8.47 11.24
N PRO A 106 -4.57 9.56 10.95
CA PRO A 106 -5.03 10.60 10.03
C PRO A 106 -5.32 10.08 8.62
N THR A 107 -4.51 9.14 8.13
CA THR A 107 -4.67 8.55 6.78
C THR A 107 -5.95 7.72 6.69
N MET A 108 -6.26 6.90 7.70
CA MET A 108 -7.52 6.13 7.78
C MET A 108 -8.73 7.06 7.79
N LYS A 109 -8.69 8.16 8.57
CA LYS A 109 -9.75 9.17 8.61
C LYS A 109 -9.97 9.85 7.26
N ALA A 110 -8.91 10.10 6.50
CA ALA A 110 -9.02 10.67 5.16
C ALA A 110 -9.78 9.72 4.22
N PHE A 111 -9.47 8.41 4.25
CA PHE A 111 -10.21 7.43 3.47
C PHE A 111 -11.67 7.30 3.91
N ASP A 112 -11.95 7.39 5.22
CA ASP A 112 -13.32 7.40 5.76
C ASP A 112 -14.12 8.65 5.37
N GLY A 113 -13.48 9.82 5.33
CA GLY A 113 -14.12 11.07 4.92
C GLY A 113 -14.40 11.15 3.42
N CYS A 114 -13.53 10.53 2.60
CA CYS A 114 -13.59 10.62 1.14
C CYS A 114 -14.21 9.39 0.45
N ARG A 115 -14.87 8.47 1.19
CA ARG A 115 -15.41 7.20 0.66
C ARG A 115 -16.30 7.39 -0.57
N ASP A 116 -17.05 8.49 -0.59
CA ASP A 116 -18.06 8.80 -1.61
C ASP A 116 -17.58 9.80 -2.68
N SER A 117 -16.31 10.21 -2.67
CA SER A 117 -15.79 11.25 -3.56
C SER A 117 -15.61 10.81 -5.02
N GLY A 118 -15.67 9.50 -5.30
CA GLY A 118 -15.51 8.91 -6.64
C GLY A 118 -16.82 8.59 -7.36
N LYS A 119 -17.87 9.41 -7.15
CA LYS A 119 -19.16 9.28 -7.84
C LYS A 119 -19.13 9.91 -9.22
#